data_AF-A0AAW9L9Y7-F1
#
_entry.id   AF-A0AAW9L9Y7-F1
#
_cell.length_a   1.000
_cell.length_b   1.000
_cell.length_c   1.000
_cell.angle_alpha   90.00
_cell.angle_beta   90.00
_cell.angle_gamma   90.00
#
_symmetry.space_group_name_H-M   'P 1'
#
loop_
_entity.id
_entity.type
_entity.pdbx_description
1 polymer ?
#
loop_
_entity_poly.entity_id
_entity_poly.type
_entity_poly.pdbx_seq_one_letter_code
_entity_poly.pdbx_strand_id
1 'polypeptide(L)'
;MGEQSGDGASLHERMERYESLAAEELRYRERKSDVLEDVSAALAETIESATEECRVTVEATETSADGRQHRLRARLDTADLVARITETLPDGFILKHLHDDGTVSIAWDERATVPDERHYSAILKAIVEEETETEDGLIVDVPREERVRSRAVDLGVPEDLAVRRLSHLDDIGVLSVADGRVYPGTNYSSL
;
A
#
# COMPACT_ATOMS: atom_id res chain seq x y z
N MET A 1 52.77 44.22 -18.17
CA MET A 1 52.63 43.29 -19.30
C MET A 1 52.86 41.89 -18.74
N GLY A 2 51.92 40.97 -19.01
CA GLY A 2 51.91 39.57 -18.55
C GLY A 2 51.22 39.39 -17.19
N GLU A 3 50.21 38.54 -16.99
CA GLU A 3 49.47 37.62 -17.85
C GLU A 3 48.16 37.31 -17.10
N GLN A 4 47.02 37.37 -17.79
CA GLN A 4 45.77 36.81 -17.28
C GLN A 4 45.65 35.36 -17.76
N SER A 5 45.48 34.47 -16.79
CA SER A 5 44.50 33.38 -16.72
C SER A 5 44.27 32.49 -17.95
N GLY A 6 44.62 31.21 -17.81
CA GLY A 6 44.20 30.14 -18.70
C GLY A 6 44.40 28.76 -18.07
N ASP A 7 43.72 28.50 -16.95
CA ASP A 7 43.57 27.14 -16.41
C ASP A 7 42.73 26.33 -17.41
N GLY A 8 43.39 25.57 -18.28
CA GLY A 8 42.78 24.99 -19.46
C GLY A 8 43.34 23.61 -19.73
N ALA A 9 42.86 22.62 -18.98
CA ALA A 9 42.99 21.22 -19.40
C ALA A 9 42.64 21.12 -20.89
N SER A 10 43.50 20.47 -21.66
CA SER A 10 43.30 20.26 -23.09
C SER A 10 41.95 19.59 -23.34
N LEU A 11 41.37 19.83 -24.52
CA LEU A 11 40.09 19.22 -24.88
C LEU A 11 40.12 17.69 -24.72
N HIS A 12 41.28 17.07 -24.95
CA HIS A 12 41.51 15.64 -24.75
C HIS A 12 41.43 15.24 -23.27
N GLU A 13 42.15 15.92 -22.37
CA GLU A 13 42.10 15.65 -20.92
C GLU A 13 40.69 15.86 -20.34
N ARG A 14 39.92 16.81 -20.89
CA ARG A 14 38.52 17.02 -20.52
C ARG A 14 37.62 15.88 -21.02
N MET A 15 37.84 15.38 -22.23
CA MET A 15 37.11 14.22 -22.76
C MET A 15 37.42 12.95 -21.97
N GLU A 16 38.69 12.67 -21.67
CA GLU A 16 39.08 11.52 -20.82
C GLU A 16 38.45 11.60 -19.43
N ARG A 17 38.39 12.80 -18.83
CA ARG A 17 37.70 13.01 -17.56
C ARG A 17 36.21 12.74 -17.66
N TYR A 18 35.54 13.15 -18.75
CA TYR A 18 34.12 12.88 -18.95
C TYR A 18 33.84 11.40 -19.21
N GLU A 19 34.69 10.72 -19.98
CA GLU A 19 34.60 9.26 -20.17
C GLU A 19 34.77 8.52 -18.84
N SER A 20 35.73 8.94 -18.01
CA SER A 20 35.94 8.37 -16.68
C SER A 20 34.73 8.59 -15.76
N LEU A 21 34.17 9.80 -15.74
CA LEU A 21 32.96 10.10 -14.96
C LEU A 21 31.74 9.32 -15.46
N ALA A 22 31.59 9.14 -16.77
CA ALA A 22 30.51 8.32 -17.35
C ALA A 22 30.65 6.84 -16.94
N ALA A 23 31.88 6.31 -16.96
CA ALA A 23 32.16 4.96 -16.48
C ALA A 23 31.95 4.80 -14.97
N GLU A 24 32.22 5.85 -14.18
CA GLU A 24 31.91 5.87 -12.74
C GLU A 24 30.40 5.90 -12.50
N GLU A 25 29.67 6.74 -13.23
CA GLU A 25 28.22 6.85 -13.16
C GLU A 25 27.52 5.52 -13.52
N LEU A 26 27.99 4.84 -14.57
CA LEU A 26 27.49 3.51 -14.93
C LEU A 26 27.68 2.50 -13.77
N ARG A 27 28.87 2.48 -13.15
CA ARG A 27 29.14 1.61 -11.99
C ARG A 27 28.30 1.93 -10.76
N TYR A 28 27.90 3.20 -10.55
CA TYR A 28 26.95 3.54 -9.49
C TYR A 28 25.53 3.08 -9.85
N ARG A 29 25.12 3.17 -11.12
CA ARG A 29 23.81 2.68 -11.58
C ARG A 29 23.67 1.18 -11.43
N GLU A 30 24.70 0.42 -11.83
CA GLU A 30 24.73 -1.03 -11.68
C GLU A 30 24.59 -1.43 -10.20
N ARG A 31 25.46 -0.88 -9.33
CA ARG A 31 25.37 -1.13 -7.88
C ARG A 31 24.03 -0.72 -7.28
N LYS A 32 23.44 0.39 -7.74
CA LYS A 32 22.11 0.80 -7.31
C LYS A 32 21.05 -0.22 -7.76
N SER A 33 21.16 -0.75 -8.97
CA SER A 33 20.26 -1.78 -9.49
C SER A 33 20.31 -3.04 -8.64
N ASP A 34 21.52 -3.53 -8.32
CA ASP A 34 21.72 -4.72 -7.50
C ASP A 34 21.07 -4.54 -6.11
N VAL A 35 21.31 -3.39 -5.47
CA VAL A 35 20.70 -3.07 -4.17
C VAL A 35 19.17 -2.99 -4.26
N LEU A 36 18.61 -2.45 -5.35
CA LEU A 36 17.16 -2.37 -5.54
C LEU A 36 16.54 -3.75 -5.81
N GLU A 37 17.26 -4.66 -6.46
CA GLU A 37 16.84 -6.05 -6.62
C GLU A 37 16.81 -6.75 -5.25
N ASP A 38 17.85 -6.59 -4.43
CA ASP A 38 17.89 -7.14 -3.06
C ASP A 38 16.73 -6.60 -2.20
N VAL A 39 16.45 -5.30 -2.27
CA VAL A 39 15.29 -4.69 -1.58
C VAL A 39 13.98 -5.28 -2.09
N SER A 40 13.86 -5.48 -3.40
CA SER A 40 12.62 -6.03 -4.00
C SER A 40 12.38 -7.47 -3.56
N ALA A 41 13.44 -8.29 -3.51
CA ALA A 41 13.37 -9.66 -2.99
C ALA A 41 12.96 -9.69 -1.51
N ALA A 42 13.58 -8.86 -0.67
CA ALA A 42 13.24 -8.78 0.75
C ALA A 42 11.80 -8.31 1.00
N LEU A 43 11.32 -7.33 0.22
CA LEU A 43 9.91 -6.92 0.28
C LEU A 43 8.98 -8.07 -0.16
N ALA A 44 9.34 -8.81 -1.21
CA ALA A 44 8.54 -9.95 -1.66
C ALA A 44 8.41 -11.02 -0.57
N GLU A 45 9.51 -11.37 0.11
CA GLU A 45 9.50 -12.30 1.26
C GLU A 45 8.63 -11.78 2.41
N THR A 46 8.65 -10.47 2.67
CA THR A 46 7.81 -9.83 3.69
C THR A 46 6.32 -9.96 3.36
N ILE A 47 5.95 -9.70 2.10
CA ILE A 47 4.56 -9.82 1.62
C ILE A 47 4.11 -11.28 1.57
N GLU A 48 4.97 -12.21 1.16
CA GLU A 48 4.69 -13.64 1.19
C GLU A 48 4.37 -14.10 2.62
N SER A 49 5.22 -13.74 3.58
CA SER A 49 5.00 -14.04 4.99
C SER A 49 3.67 -13.46 5.51
N ALA A 50 3.34 -12.22 5.16
CA ALA A 50 2.06 -11.61 5.53
C ALA A 50 0.85 -12.33 4.91
N THR A 51 1.01 -12.87 3.69
CA THR A 51 -0.05 -13.58 2.97
C THR A 51 -0.28 -14.99 3.55
N GLU A 52 0.78 -15.69 3.96
CA GLU A 52 0.66 -17.01 4.59
C GLU A 52 -0.15 -17.00 5.88
N GLU A 53 -0.08 -15.91 6.63
CA GLU A 53 -0.84 -15.73 7.87
C GLU A 53 -2.22 -15.08 7.66
N CYS A 54 -2.49 -14.58 6.45
CA CYS A 54 -3.72 -13.86 6.15
C CYS A 54 -4.94 -14.79 6.20
N ARG A 55 -6.04 -14.25 6.71
CA ARG A 55 -7.33 -14.98 6.72
C ARG A 55 -7.88 -15.14 5.31
N VAL A 56 -8.53 -16.29 5.08
CA VAL A 56 -9.30 -16.58 3.87
C VAL A 56 -10.74 -16.88 4.28
N THR A 57 -11.66 -16.11 3.73
CA THR A 57 -13.10 -16.31 3.91
C THR A 57 -13.63 -17.18 2.77
N VAL A 58 -14.39 -18.22 3.11
CA VAL A 58 -15.00 -19.11 2.11
C VAL A 58 -16.52 -19.01 2.23
N GLU A 59 -17.17 -18.58 1.15
CA GLU A 59 -18.62 -18.44 1.06
C GLU A 59 -19.21 -19.42 0.05
N ALA A 60 -20.41 -19.95 0.34
CA ALA A 60 -21.18 -20.70 -0.65
C ALA A 60 -21.92 -19.70 -1.55
N THR A 61 -21.59 -19.68 -2.83
CA THR A 61 -22.19 -18.77 -3.82
C THR A 61 -23.37 -19.37 -4.53
N GLU A 62 -23.40 -20.70 -4.66
CA GLU A 62 -24.52 -21.40 -5.29
C GLU A 62 -24.65 -22.80 -4.67
N THR A 63 -25.89 -23.27 -4.57
CA THR A 63 -26.20 -24.68 -4.32
C THR A 63 -27.23 -25.11 -5.35
N SER A 64 -27.00 -26.24 -6.01
CA SER A 64 -27.93 -26.77 -7.01
C SER A 64 -29.30 -27.06 -6.40
N ALA A 65 -30.34 -27.05 -7.22
CA ALA A 65 -31.71 -27.30 -6.78
C ALA A 65 -31.90 -28.68 -6.10
N ASP A 66 -31.06 -29.67 -6.45
CA ASP A 66 -31.04 -31.00 -5.84
C ASP A 66 -30.12 -31.12 -4.62
N GLY A 67 -29.42 -30.04 -4.25
CA GLY A 67 -28.51 -29.97 -3.11
C GLY A 67 -27.21 -30.77 -3.26
N ARG A 68 -26.89 -31.26 -4.47
CA ARG A 68 -25.73 -32.13 -4.70
C ARG A 68 -24.49 -31.41 -5.20
N GLN A 69 -24.64 -30.20 -5.72
CA GLN A 69 -23.53 -29.38 -6.19
C GLN A 69 -23.50 -28.08 -5.39
N HIS A 70 -22.32 -27.74 -4.87
CA HIS A 70 -22.06 -26.49 -4.18
C HIS A 70 -20.95 -25.75 -4.91
N ARG A 71 -21.18 -24.47 -5.22
CA ARG A 71 -20.12 -23.58 -5.66
C ARG A 71 -19.68 -22.76 -4.47
N LEU A 72 -18.41 -22.89 -4.11
CA LEU A 72 -17.79 -22.10 -3.06
C LEU A 72 -16.86 -21.07 -3.70
N ARG A 73 -16.77 -19.88 -3.11
CA ARG A 73 -15.79 -18.86 -3.45
C ARG A 73 -14.93 -18.62 -2.22
N ALA A 74 -13.62 -18.80 -2.37
CA ALA A 74 -12.65 -18.33 -1.40
C ALA A 74 -12.26 -16.89 -1.77
N ARG A 75 -12.18 -16.02 -0.78
CA ARG A 75 -11.66 -14.66 -0.89
C ARG A 75 -10.64 -14.43 0.21
N LEU A 76 -9.55 -13.77 -0.14
CA LEU A 76 -8.62 -13.26 0.85
C LEU A 76 -9.32 -12.14 1.64
N ASP A 77 -9.08 -12.08 2.94
CA ASP A 77 -9.48 -10.97 3.80
C ASP A 77 -8.52 -9.80 3.55
N THR A 78 -8.89 -8.93 2.62
CA THR A 78 -8.06 -7.81 2.17
C THR A 78 -7.71 -6.89 3.33
N ALA A 79 -8.65 -6.64 4.24
CA ALA A 79 -8.39 -5.82 5.42
C ALA A 79 -7.35 -6.46 6.37
N ASP A 80 -7.45 -7.77 6.61
CA ASP A 80 -6.45 -8.54 7.39
C ASP A 80 -5.08 -8.52 6.70
N LEU A 81 -5.03 -8.69 5.38
CA LEU A 81 -3.78 -8.61 4.61
C LEU A 81 -3.14 -7.24 4.74
N VAL A 82 -3.91 -6.17 4.54
CA VAL A 82 -3.41 -4.79 4.66
C VAL A 82 -2.86 -4.55 6.06
N ALA A 83 -3.57 -4.98 7.11
CA ALA A 83 -3.10 -4.85 8.49
C ALA A 83 -1.75 -5.54 8.68
N ARG A 84 -1.63 -6.79 8.23
CA ARG A 84 -0.41 -7.59 8.33
C ARG A 84 0.75 -6.98 7.56
N ILE A 85 0.54 -6.58 6.31
CA ILE A 85 1.55 -5.89 5.50
C ILE A 85 2.01 -4.63 6.23
N THR A 86 1.10 -3.80 6.72
CA THR A 86 1.47 -2.56 7.41
C THR A 86 2.19 -2.78 8.74
N GLU A 87 2.00 -3.93 9.39
CA GLU A 87 2.71 -4.30 10.62
C GLU A 87 4.10 -4.85 10.34
N THR A 88 4.27 -5.60 9.25
CA THR A 88 5.53 -6.28 8.92
C THR A 88 6.46 -5.48 8.02
N LEU A 89 5.95 -4.44 7.35
CA LEU A 89 6.77 -3.60 6.48
C LEU A 89 7.90 -2.93 7.26
N PRO A 90 9.14 -2.91 6.72
CA PRO A 90 10.23 -2.19 7.35
C PRO A 90 9.96 -0.69 7.43
N ASP A 91 10.49 -0.05 8.48
CA ASP A 91 10.39 1.40 8.68
C ASP A 91 10.77 2.19 7.41
N GLY A 92 9.97 3.21 7.10
CA GLY A 92 10.15 4.00 5.89
C GLY A 92 9.51 3.41 4.63
N PHE A 93 8.97 2.18 4.66
CA PHE A 93 8.11 1.68 3.59
C PHE A 93 6.63 1.80 3.94
N ILE A 94 5.83 2.16 2.95
CA ILE A 94 4.38 2.26 3.08
C ILE A 94 3.68 1.48 1.97
N LEU A 95 2.59 0.83 2.32
CA LEU A 95 1.64 0.31 1.35
C LEU A 95 0.95 1.49 0.65
N LYS A 96 1.09 1.56 -0.67
CA LYS A 96 0.40 2.55 -1.51
C LYS A 96 -0.87 1.98 -2.12
N HIS A 97 -0.71 0.84 -2.79
CA HIS A 97 -1.79 0.16 -3.50
C HIS A 97 -1.79 -1.36 -3.27
N LEU A 98 -2.96 -1.99 -3.24
CA LEU A 98 -3.28 -3.40 -3.21
C LEU A 98 -4.45 -3.57 -4.17
N HIS A 99 -4.15 -4.03 -5.36
CA HIS A 99 -5.11 -4.20 -6.43
C HIS A 99 -5.92 -5.49 -6.24
N ASP A 100 -7.12 -5.54 -6.82
CA ASP A 100 -8.00 -6.71 -6.78
C ASP A 100 -7.37 -8.00 -7.33
N ASP A 101 -6.39 -7.86 -8.24
CA ASP A 101 -5.63 -8.97 -8.80
C ASP A 101 -4.50 -9.48 -7.89
N GLY A 102 -4.36 -8.88 -6.69
CA GLY A 102 -3.33 -9.20 -5.72
C GLY A 102 -2.02 -8.43 -5.91
N THR A 103 -1.93 -7.54 -6.90
CA THR A 103 -0.72 -6.72 -7.10
C THR A 103 -0.56 -5.73 -5.96
N VAL A 104 0.64 -5.68 -5.36
CA VAL A 104 0.97 -4.77 -4.25
C VAL A 104 1.96 -3.71 -4.70
N SER A 105 1.64 -2.44 -4.48
CA SER A 105 2.54 -1.30 -4.67
C SER A 105 3.02 -0.78 -3.33
N ILE A 106 4.33 -0.85 -3.10
CA ILE A 106 5.00 -0.35 -1.89
C ILE A 106 5.88 0.82 -2.30
N ALA A 107 5.90 1.88 -1.49
CA ALA A 107 6.78 3.01 -1.70
C ALA A 107 7.66 3.27 -0.48
N TRP A 108 8.86 3.79 -0.73
CA TRP A 108 9.67 4.40 0.30
C TRP A 108 9.13 5.81 0.59
N ASP A 109 8.83 6.11 1.85
CA ASP A 109 8.50 7.43 2.37
C ASP A 109 9.38 7.72 3.60
N GLU A 110 10.32 8.65 3.45
CA GLU A 110 11.24 9.06 4.54
C GLU A 110 10.50 9.61 5.78
N ARG A 111 9.22 9.99 5.65
CA ARG A 111 8.39 10.43 6.78
C ARG A 111 7.81 9.27 7.58
N ALA A 112 7.76 8.07 6.99
CA ALA A 112 7.23 6.86 7.60
C ALA A 112 8.27 6.09 8.44
N THR A 113 9.46 6.66 8.66
CA THR A 113 10.47 6.11 9.57
C THR A 113 10.15 6.37 11.04
N VAL A 114 9.05 7.10 11.32
CA VAL A 114 8.44 7.22 12.64
C VAL A 114 7.13 6.43 12.58
N PRO A 115 6.77 5.64 13.63
CA PRO A 115 5.48 4.95 13.66
C PRO A 115 4.35 5.97 13.49
N ASP A 116 3.79 6.05 12.28
CA ASP A 116 2.76 7.01 11.92
C ASP A 116 1.42 6.29 11.94
N GLU A 117 0.42 6.90 12.56
CA GLU A 117 -0.97 6.45 12.57
C GLU A 117 -1.56 6.36 11.14
N ARG A 118 -0.84 6.80 10.10
CA ARG A 118 -1.16 6.60 8.68
C ARG A 118 -1.42 5.15 8.30
N HIS A 119 -0.74 4.19 8.92
CA HIS A 119 -0.99 2.77 8.64
C HIS A 119 -2.42 2.37 9.04
N TYR A 120 -2.96 2.94 10.12
CA TYR A 120 -4.34 2.71 10.52
C TYR A 120 -5.36 3.27 9.52
N SER A 121 -5.03 4.34 8.81
CA SER A 121 -5.88 4.85 7.72
C SER A 121 -5.95 3.88 6.55
N ALA A 122 -4.88 3.16 6.23
CA ALA A 122 -4.91 2.11 5.21
C ALA A 122 -5.85 0.98 5.66
N ILE A 123 -5.69 0.47 6.89
CA ILE A 123 -6.55 -0.58 7.44
C ILE A 123 -8.04 -0.18 7.39
N LEU A 124 -8.38 1.05 7.84
CA LEU A 124 -9.76 1.54 7.81
C LEU A 124 -10.33 1.62 6.39
N LYS A 125 -9.54 2.08 5.41
CA LYS A 125 -9.94 2.08 4.00
C LYS A 125 -10.19 0.66 3.49
N ALA A 126 -9.28 -0.27 3.79
CA ALA A 126 -9.40 -1.67 3.37
C ALA A 126 -10.68 -2.32 3.91
N ILE A 127 -11.03 -2.06 5.18
CA ILE A 127 -12.28 -2.52 5.78
C ILE A 127 -13.48 -1.96 5.02
N VAL A 128 -13.48 -0.64 4.75
CA VAL A 128 -14.59 -0.01 4.03
C VAL A 128 -14.71 -0.57 2.62
N GLU A 129 -13.60 -0.76 1.91
CA GLU A 129 -13.58 -1.33 0.56
C GLU A 129 -14.13 -2.76 0.53
N GLU A 130 -13.64 -3.60 1.43
CA GLU A 130 -14.03 -5.01 1.54
C GLU A 130 -15.52 -5.17 1.90
N GLU A 131 -16.02 -4.36 2.83
CA GLU A 131 -17.42 -4.41 3.27
C GLU A 131 -18.36 -3.58 2.39
N THR A 132 -17.86 -2.84 1.38
CA THR A 132 -18.70 -2.11 0.43
C THR A 132 -19.13 -3.05 -0.70
N GLU A 133 -20.44 -3.22 -0.85
CA GLU A 133 -21.00 -4.03 -1.93
C GLU A 133 -21.25 -3.18 -3.16
N THR A 134 -20.80 -3.67 -4.32
CA THR A 134 -20.95 -2.99 -5.61
C THR A 134 -21.54 -3.94 -6.65
N GLU A 135 -22.54 -3.47 -7.39
CA GLU A 135 -23.15 -4.15 -8.55
C GLU A 135 -23.05 -3.25 -9.78
N ASP A 136 -22.53 -3.78 -10.89
CA ASP A 136 -22.33 -3.02 -12.15
C ASP A 136 -21.58 -1.67 -11.97
N GLY A 137 -20.66 -1.62 -11.01
CA GLY A 137 -19.89 -0.41 -10.68
C GLY A 137 -20.65 0.62 -9.83
N LEU A 138 -21.84 0.28 -9.34
CA LEU A 138 -22.64 1.10 -8.43
C LEU A 138 -22.63 0.50 -7.02
N ILE A 139 -22.40 1.35 -6.01
CA ILE A 139 -22.49 0.96 -4.61
C ILE A 139 -23.95 0.59 -4.28
N VAL A 140 -24.17 -0.62 -3.79
CA VAL A 140 -25.50 -1.13 -3.39
C VAL A 140 -25.65 -1.26 -1.88
N ASP A 141 -24.55 -1.49 -1.15
CA ASP A 141 -24.51 -1.43 0.31
C ASP A 141 -23.15 -0.94 0.81
N VAL A 142 -23.15 -0.39 2.02
CA VAL A 142 -21.95 0.13 2.70
C VAL A 142 -21.95 -0.25 4.17
N PRO A 143 -20.78 -0.40 4.79
CA PRO A 143 -20.70 -0.82 6.17
C PRO A 143 -21.23 0.24 7.14
N ARG A 144 -21.67 -0.23 8.30
CA ARG A 144 -21.98 0.64 9.45
C ARG A 144 -20.68 1.12 10.09
N GLU A 145 -20.70 2.35 10.60
CA GLU A 145 -19.55 2.94 11.29
C GLU A 145 -19.07 2.07 12.47
N GLU A 146 -20.00 1.60 13.29
CA GLU A 146 -19.69 0.70 14.42
C GLU A 146 -19.02 -0.59 13.96
N ARG A 147 -19.45 -1.14 12.82
CA ARG A 147 -18.86 -2.35 12.24
C ARG A 147 -17.42 -2.09 11.79
N VAL A 148 -17.17 -0.99 11.08
CA VAL A 148 -15.81 -0.59 10.66
C VAL A 148 -14.90 -0.44 11.87
N ARG A 149 -15.35 0.24 12.93
CA ARG A 149 -14.55 0.45 14.15
C ARG A 149 -14.27 -0.86 14.88
N SER A 150 -15.28 -1.70 15.08
CA SER A 150 -15.10 -3.01 15.70
C SER A 150 -14.10 -3.85 14.93
N ARG A 151 -14.21 -3.86 13.60
CA ARG A 151 -13.30 -4.60 12.74
C ARG A 151 -11.88 -4.06 12.78
N ALA A 152 -11.70 -2.75 12.84
CA ALA A 152 -10.38 -2.13 12.99
C ALA A 152 -9.71 -2.57 14.30
N VAL A 153 -10.45 -2.65 15.39
CA VAL A 153 -9.95 -3.15 16.68
C VAL A 153 -9.54 -4.63 16.58
N ASP A 154 -10.33 -5.47 15.91
CA ASP A 154 -9.98 -6.87 15.67
C ASP A 154 -8.68 -7.03 14.84
N LEU A 155 -8.34 -6.02 14.05
CA LEU A 155 -7.11 -5.93 13.24
C LEU A 155 -5.99 -5.14 13.93
N GLY A 156 -6.11 -4.86 15.23
CA GLY A 156 -5.04 -4.26 16.04
C GLY A 156 -4.99 -2.73 16.04
N VAL A 157 -5.97 -2.05 15.43
CA VAL A 157 -6.09 -0.59 15.54
C VAL A 157 -6.68 -0.23 16.91
N PRO A 158 -6.02 0.59 17.75
CA PRO A 158 -6.59 1.02 19.02
C PRO A 158 -7.93 1.75 18.81
N GLU A 159 -8.93 1.46 19.64
CA GLU A 159 -10.31 1.96 19.44
C GLU A 159 -10.38 3.50 19.34
N ASP A 160 -9.72 4.21 20.27
CA ASP A 160 -9.66 5.68 20.26
C ASP A 160 -9.03 6.22 18.97
N LEU A 161 -8.04 5.51 18.41
CA LEU A 161 -7.40 5.88 17.16
C LEU A 161 -8.27 5.53 15.95
N ALA A 162 -9.00 4.41 15.98
CA ALA A 162 -9.95 4.05 14.94
C ALA A 162 -11.04 5.13 14.79
N VAL A 163 -11.60 5.60 15.91
CA VAL A 163 -12.57 6.72 15.93
C VAL A 163 -11.95 7.98 15.34
N ARG A 164 -10.81 8.43 15.90
CA ARG A 164 -10.16 9.68 15.46
C ARG A 164 -9.75 9.64 13.99
N ARG A 165 -9.26 8.50 13.51
CA ARG A 165 -8.80 8.33 12.14
C ARG A 165 -9.96 8.24 11.17
N LEU A 166 -11.07 7.60 11.55
CA LEU A 166 -12.28 7.58 10.74
C LEU A 166 -12.85 8.99 10.56
N SER A 167 -12.95 9.78 11.63
CA SER A 167 -13.34 11.20 11.55
C SER A 167 -12.37 12.02 10.69
N HIS A 168 -11.07 11.80 10.83
CA HIS A 168 -10.10 12.49 9.99
C HIS A 168 -10.25 12.16 8.50
N LEU A 169 -10.54 10.89 8.15
CA LEU A 169 -10.76 10.47 6.77
C LEU A 169 -12.04 11.09 6.16
N ASP A 170 -13.06 11.31 6.99
CA ASP A 170 -14.27 12.07 6.64
C ASP A 170 -13.94 13.55 6.37
N ASP A 171 -13.20 14.19 7.29
CA ASP A 171 -12.82 15.61 7.17
C ASP A 171 -12.04 15.92 5.88
N ILE A 172 -11.18 15.01 5.42
CA ILE A 172 -10.38 15.17 4.20
C ILE A 172 -11.10 14.64 2.95
N GLY A 173 -12.34 14.15 3.09
CA GLY A 173 -13.18 13.64 2.00
C GLY A 173 -12.68 12.36 1.36
N VAL A 174 -11.84 11.59 2.04
CA VAL A 174 -11.42 10.25 1.61
C VAL A 174 -12.53 9.24 1.90
N LEU A 175 -13.16 9.33 3.06
CA LEU A 175 -14.40 8.62 3.38
C LEU A 175 -15.52 9.65 3.58
N SER A 176 -16.76 9.18 3.68
CA SER A 176 -17.89 9.99 4.09
C SER A 176 -18.72 9.24 5.12
N VAL A 177 -18.90 9.81 6.32
CA VAL A 177 -19.71 9.20 7.38
C VAL A 177 -21.05 9.91 7.48
N ALA A 178 -22.13 9.21 7.13
CA ALA A 178 -23.48 9.77 7.14
C ALA A 178 -24.48 8.72 7.65
N ASP A 179 -25.39 9.14 8.55
CA ASP A 179 -26.43 8.29 9.11
C ASP A 179 -25.91 6.95 9.70
N GLY A 180 -24.71 6.98 10.29
CA GLY A 180 -24.04 5.80 10.86
C GLY A 180 -23.52 4.80 9.83
N ARG A 181 -23.43 5.18 8.56
CA ARG A 181 -22.84 4.42 7.45
C ARG A 181 -21.58 5.11 6.95
N VAL A 182 -20.65 4.32 6.40
CA VAL A 182 -19.34 4.80 5.92
C VAL A 182 -19.22 4.55 4.43
N TYR A 183 -19.14 5.62 3.65
CA TYR A 183 -19.05 5.58 2.19
C TYR A 183 -17.63 5.87 1.72
N PRO A 184 -17.18 5.28 0.60
CA PRO A 184 -16.06 5.81 -0.17
C PRO A 184 -16.32 7.28 -0.55
N GLY A 185 -15.41 8.17 -0.18
CA GLY A 185 -15.51 9.61 -0.44
C GLY A 185 -15.03 10.01 -1.84
N THR A 186 -15.09 11.31 -2.15
CA THR A 186 -14.68 11.85 -3.47
C THR A 186 -13.18 11.68 -3.73
N ASN A 187 -12.36 11.72 -2.67
CA ASN A 187 -10.93 11.50 -2.76
C ASN A 187 -10.55 10.05 -2.44
N TYR A 188 -11.53 9.13 -2.42
CA TYR A 188 -11.26 7.73 -2.21
C TYR A 188 -10.45 7.19 -3.38
N SER A 189 -9.20 6.84 -3.11
CA SER A 189 -8.43 5.96 -4.00
C SER A 189 -8.50 4.58 -3.39
N SER A 190 -8.86 3.58 -4.20
CA SER A 190 -8.73 2.18 -3.79
C SER A 190 -7.30 1.92 -3.34
N LEU A 191 -7.21 1.05 -2.35
CA LEU A 191 -5.99 0.88 -1.59
C LEU A 191 -4.94 0.11 -2.34
#